data_AF-A0ABD3G4J3-F1
#
_entry.id   AF-A0ABD3G4J3-F1
#
_cell.length_a   1.000
_cell.length_b   1.000
_cell.length_c   1.000
_cell.angle_alpha   90.00
_cell.angle_beta   90.00
_cell.angle_gamma   90.00
#
_symmetry.space_group_name_H-M   'P 1'
#
loop_
_entity.id
_entity.type
_entity.pdbx_description
1 polymer ?
#
loop_
_entity_poly.entity_id
_entity_poly.type
_entity_poly.pdbx_seq_one_letter_code
_entity_poly.pdbx_strand_id
1 'polypeptide(L)'
;MQVPVVEGARLTHVEEQLFLRVQDRFREYFQHFEELEGFTVLRGNLERLQGKVEFELRSVFLHHHDAAVKAEQLQVEVKKLERQCAMCDRVIAAARKMAKSAPAALEKRTNELQAFHAADVKQRENLWTVQADKRLQDHLQVLSGKYARALELLHIENAQHVEVMKQDLEAKKNAEIEYMRVQTRLQLASQIDRETRDLDHGRVHHRARYRKTQR
;
A
#
# COMPACT_ATOMS: atom_id res chain seq x y z
N MET A 1 -56.99 -3.47 15.85
CA MET A 1 -56.52 -4.20 17.04
C MET A 1 -57.72 -4.90 17.63
N GLN A 2 -57.76 -6.23 17.60
CA GLN A 2 -58.85 -7.01 18.18
C GLN A 2 -58.62 -7.07 19.70
N VAL A 3 -59.52 -6.45 20.45
CA VAL A 3 -59.63 -6.63 21.90
C VAL A 3 -60.05 -8.08 22.12
N PRO A 4 -59.31 -8.89 22.91
CA PRO A 4 -59.75 -10.24 23.19
C PRO A 4 -61.05 -10.13 23.98
N VAL A 5 -62.10 -10.73 23.40
CA VAL A 5 -63.38 -10.95 24.07
C VAL A 5 -63.07 -11.74 25.33
N VAL A 6 -63.26 -11.12 26.48
CA VAL A 6 -63.21 -11.79 27.78
C VAL A 6 -64.31 -12.83 27.75
N GLU A 7 -63.96 -14.10 27.55
CA GLU A 7 -64.86 -15.22 27.79
C GLU A 7 -65.42 -15.04 29.19
N GLY A 8 -66.75 -14.89 29.28
CA GLY A 8 -67.42 -14.48 30.51
C GLY A 8 -66.99 -15.32 31.69
N ALA A 9 -66.63 -14.64 32.78
CA ALA A 9 -66.07 -15.19 34.01
C ALA A 9 -66.80 -16.47 34.46
N ARG A 10 -66.23 -17.61 34.10
CA ARG A 10 -66.70 -18.95 34.48
C ARG A 10 -65.55 -19.64 35.16
N LEU A 11 -65.80 -20.10 36.38
CA LEU A 11 -64.86 -20.97 37.07
C LEU A 11 -64.59 -22.20 36.21
N THR A 12 -63.38 -22.72 36.29
CA THR A 12 -63.04 -24.02 35.72
C THR A 12 -63.88 -25.11 36.39
N HIS A 13 -63.97 -26.28 35.76
CA HIS A 13 -64.73 -27.40 36.32
C HIS A 13 -64.29 -27.79 37.74
N VAL A 14 -62.99 -27.67 38.05
CA VAL A 14 -62.44 -27.96 39.38
C VAL A 14 -62.79 -26.87 40.39
N GLU A 15 -62.67 -25.60 40.01
CA GLU A 15 -63.06 -24.47 40.85
C GLU A 15 -64.57 -24.44 41.10
N GLU A 16 -65.37 -24.85 40.12
CA GLU A 16 -66.82 -25.00 40.25
C GLU A 16 -67.16 -26.10 41.28
N GLN A 17 -66.47 -27.24 41.23
CA GLN A 17 -66.64 -28.30 42.24
C GLN A 17 -66.22 -27.85 43.64
N LEU A 18 -65.16 -27.04 43.75
CA LEU A 18 -64.73 -26.45 45.02
C LEU A 18 -65.76 -25.44 45.53
N PHE A 19 -66.28 -24.58 44.66
CA PHE A 19 -67.34 -23.64 44.99
C PHE A 19 -68.57 -24.36 45.53
N LEU A 20 -69.06 -25.41 44.84
CA LEU A 20 -70.21 -26.19 45.27
C LEU A 20 -69.99 -26.86 46.64
N ARG A 21 -68.80 -27.46 46.88
CA ARG A 21 -68.49 -28.05 48.20
C ARG A 21 -68.48 -27.01 49.32
N VAL A 22 -67.97 -25.81 49.06
CA VAL A 22 -67.95 -24.74 50.06
C VAL A 22 -69.36 -24.20 50.28
N GLN A 23 -70.14 -24.02 49.20
CA GLN A 23 -71.54 -23.61 49.23
C GLN A 23 -72.39 -24.60 50.06
N ASP A 24 -72.28 -25.91 49.81
CA ASP A 24 -73.01 -26.94 50.55
C ASP A 24 -72.68 -26.91 52.04
N ARG A 25 -71.40 -26.71 52.39
CA ARG A 25 -70.97 -26.55 53.79
C ARG A 25 -71.60 -25.32 54.44
N PHE A 26 -71.69 -24.20 53.72
CA PHE A 26 -72.38 -23.01 54.22
C PHE A 26 -73.88 -23.28 54.40
N ARG A 27 -74.52 -24.03 53.49
CA ARG A 27 -75.94 -24.41 53.65
C ARG A 27 -76.18 -25.24 54.91
N GLU A 28 -75.33 -26.22 55.18
CA GLU A 28 -75.37 -27.01 56.42
C GLU A 28 -75.24 -26.12 57.66
N TYR A 29 -74.32 -25.15 57.67
CA TYR A 29 -74.19 -24.19 58.77
C TYR A 29 -75.46 -23.36 58.99
N PHE A 30 -76.09 -22.85 57.93
CA PHE A 30 -77.32 -22.06 58.03
C PHE A 30 -78.52 -22.92 58.48
N GLN A 31 -78.60 -24.19 58.07
CA GLN A 31 -79.62 -25.15 58.53
C GLN A 31 -79.48 -25.44 60.03
N HIS A 32 -78.27 -25.68 60.52
CA HIS A 32 -78.03 -25.88 61.96
C HIS A 32 -78.32 -24.62 62.80
N PHE A 33 -78.14 -23.43 62.22
CA PHE A 33 -78.49 -22.17 62.88
C PHE A 33 -80.01 -22.04 63.06
N GLU A 34 -80.79 -22.52 62.08
CA GLU A 34 -82.25 -22.56 62.14
C GLU A 34 -82.77 -23.52 63.24
N GLU A 35 -82.10 -24.67 63.42
CA GLU A 35 -82.43 -25.66 64.44
C GLU A 35 -82.20 -25.16 65.88
N LEU A 36 -81.27 -24.22 66.07
CA LEU A 36 -80.89 -23.69 67.39
C LEU A 36 -81.83 -22.59 67.90
N GLU A 37 -82.53 -21.87 67.03
CA GLU A 37 -83.30 -20.68 67.44
C GLU A 37 -84.83 -20.86 67.42
N GLY A 38 -85.41 -21.91 66.82
CA GLY A 38 -86.82 -22.28 66.98
C GLY A 38 -87.89 -21.24 66.53
N PHE A 39 -87.49 -20.08 66.00
CA PHE A 39 -88.39 -19.02 65.57
C PHE A 39 -88.59 -19.02 64.05
N THR A 40 -89.77 -19.44 63.60
CA THR A 40 -90.19 -19.47 62.19
C THR A 40 -90.16 -18.10 61.49
N VAL A 41 -90.16 -17.00 62.24
CA VAL A 41 -90.08 -15.61 61.73
C VAL A 41 -88.66 -15.26 61.23
N LEU A 42 -87.62 -15.99 61.66
CA LEU A 42 -86.24 -15.76 61.24
C LEU A 42 -85.85 -16.49 59.95
N ARG A 43 -86.59 -17.53 59.54
CA ARG A 43 -86.31 -18.33 58.33
C ARG A 43 -86.16 -17.48 57.07
N GLY A 44 -87.12 -16.60 56.78
CA GLY A 44 -87.05 -15.74 55.59
C GLY A 44 -85.93 -14.68 55.63
N ASN A 45 -85.38 -14.36 56.81
CA ASN A 45 -84.20 -13.51 56.92
C ASN A 45 -82.90 -14.32 56.76
N LEU A 46 -82.87 -15.54 57.31
CA LEU A 46 -81.77 -16.50 57.14
C LEU A 46 -81.60 -16.91 55.68
N GLU A 47 -82.69 -17.26 54.97
CA GLU A 47 -82.66 -17.58 53.54
C GLU A 47 -82.15 -16.40 52.68
N ARG A 48 -82.58 -15.17 53.01
CA ARG A 48 -82.07 -13.95 52.34
C ARG A 48 -80.60 -13.69 52.64
N LEU A 49 -80.14 -13.94 53.86
CA LEU A 49 -78.73 -13.80 54.25
C LEU A 49 -77.88 -14.87 53.58
N GLN A 50 -78.34 -16.12 53.55
CA GLN A 50 -77.71 -17.22 52.84
C GLN A 50 -77.55 -16.88 51.35
N GLY A 51 -78.60 -16.40 50.69
CA GLY A 51 -78.51 -15.99 49.28
C GLY A 51 -77.46 -14.89 49.03
N LYS A 52 -77.31 -13.92 49.95
CA LYS A 52 -76.25 -12.90 49.88
C LYS A 52 -74.87 -13.50 50.09
N VAL A 53 -74.70 -14.39 51.07
CA VAL A 53 -73.42 -15.06 51.32
C VAL A 53 -73.02 -15.95 50.14
N GLU A 54 -73.96 -16.69 49.54
CA GLU A 54 -73.70 -17.50 48.34
C GLU A 54 -73.28 -16.63 47.14
N PHE A 55 -73.91 -15.46 46.96
CA PHE A 55 -73.53 -14.50 45.91
C PHE A 55 -72.14 -13.91 46.14
N GLU A 56 -71.83 -13.45 47.35
CA GLU A 56 -70.51 -12.90 47.69
C GLU A 56 -69.42 -13.97 47.59
N LEU A 57 -69.70 -15.19 48.04
CA LEU A 57 -68.79 -16.33 47.89
C LEU A 57 -68.48 -16.58 46.41
N ARG A 58 -69.49 -16.55 45.53
CA ARG A 58 -69.28 -16.70 44.09
C ARG A 58 -68.42 -15.57 43.53
N SER A 59 -68.64 -14.33 43.97
CA SER A 59 -67.84 -13.17 43.58
C SER A 59 -66.37 -13.34 43.96
N VAL A 60 -66.09 -13.79 45.19
CA VAL A 60 -64.72 -14.04 45.67
C VAL A 60 -64.01 -15.10 44.84
N PHE A 61 -64.69 -16.21 44.50
CA PHE A 61 -64.12 -17.25 43.65
C PHE A 61 -63.78 -16.72 42.25
N LEU A 62 -64.68 -15.97 41.62
CA LEU A 62 -64.43 -15.36 40.32
C LEU A 62 -63.26 -14.36 40.38
N HIS A 63 -63.17 -13.56 41.45
CA HIS A 63 -62.09 -12.61 41.62
C HIS A 63 -60.72 -13.30 41.75
N HIS A 64 -60.65 -14.39 42.50
CA HIS A 64 -59.42 -15.18 42.62
C HIS A 64 -59.03 -15.88 41.31
N HIS A 65 -60.01 -16.39 40.57
CA HIS A 65 -59.79 -16.95 39.24
C HIS A 65 -59.17 -15.91 38.29
N ASP A 66 -59.79 -14.73 38.19
CA ASP A 66 -59.28 -13.64 37.35
C ASP A 66 -57.87 -13.19 37.76
N ALA A 67 -57.59 -13.15 39.06
CA ALA A 67 -56.27 -12.81 39.58
C ALA A 67 -55.22 -13.87 39.21
N ALA A 68 -55.57 -15.16 39.30
CA ALA A 68 -54.70 -16.26 38.90
C ALA A 68 -54.39 -16.22 37.39
N VAL A 69 -55.41 -16.03 36.55
CA VAL A 69 -55.23 -15.89 35.10
C VAL A 69 -54.33 -14.70 34.75
N LYS A 70 -54.53 -13.55 35.40
CA LYS A 70 -53.66 -12.38 35.20
C LYS A 70 -52.23 -12.63 35.66
N ALA A 71 -52.03 -13.34 36.77
CA ALA A 71 -50.70 -13.69 37.27
C ALA A 71 -49.94 -14.59 36.28
N GLU A 72 -50.61 -15.57 35.68
CA GLU A 72 -50.02 -16.43 34.65
C GLU A 72 -49.63 -15.63 33.40
N GLN A 73 -50.50 -14.74 32.93
CA GLN A 73 -50.21 -13.86 31.79
C GLN A 73 -48.98 -12.98 32.06
N LEU A 74 -48.90 -12.37 33.25
CA LEU A 74 -47.74 -11.59 33.66
C LEU A 74 -46.47 -12.44 33.73
N GLN A 75 -46.56 -13.68 34.22
CA GLN A 75 -45.42 -14.59 34.28
C GLN A 75 -44.87 -14.94 32.89
N VAL A 76 -45.74 -15.06 31.88
CA VAL A 76 -45.33 -15.26 30.48
C VAL A 76 -44.60 -14.04 29.94
N GLU A 77 -45.11 -12.83 30.19
CA GLU A 77 -44.47 -11.58 29.76
C GLU A 77 -43.12 -11.35 30.48
N VAL A 78 -43.02 -11.65 31.77
CA VAL A 78 -41.75 -11.59 32.52
C VAL A 78 -40.70 -12.52 31.89
N LYS A 79 -41.06 -13.80 31.62
CA LYS A 79 -40.15 -14.75 30.97
C LYS A 79 -39.72 -14.28 29.57
N LYS A 80 -40.60 -13.61 28.84
CA LYS A 80 -40.28 -13.04 27.52
C LYS A 80 -39.30 -11.88 27.65
N LEU A 81 -39.51 -10.97 28.60
CA LEU A 81 -38.61 -9.85 28.87
C LEU A 81 -37.23 -10.35 29.34
N GLU A 82 -37.17 -11.34 30.23
CA GLU A 82 -35.90 -11.96 30.67
C GLU A 82 -35.09 -12.51 29.49
N ARG A 83 -35.75 -13.19 28.55
CA ARG A 83 -35.10 -13.68 27.31
C ARG A 83 -34.58 -12.54 26.45
N GLN A 84 -35.33 -11.44 26.33
CA GLN A 84 -34.91 -10.25 25.60
C GLN A 84 -33.71 -9.58 26.27
N CYS A 85 -33.73 -9.40 27.59
CA CYS A 85 -32.60 -8.86 28.35
C CYS A 85 -31.34 -9.71 28.15
N ALA A 86 -31.44 -11.04 28.26
CA ALA A 86 -30.31 -11.93 28.03
C ALA A 86 -29.76 -11.83 26.59
N MET A 87 -30.62 -11.59 25.60
CA MET A 87 -30.19 -11.34 24.22
C MET A 87 -29.46 -9.99 24.09
N CYS A 88 -30.00 -8.93 24.69
CA CYS A 88 -29.37 -7.61 24.73
C CYS A 88 -27.98 -7.68 25.39
N ASP A 89 -27.85 -8.39 26.51
CA ASP A 89 -26.56 -8.56 27.19
C ASP A 89 -25.53 -9.27 26.32
N ARG A 90 -25.93 -10.30 25.56
CA ARG A 90 -25.05 -10.98 24.60
C ARG A 90 -24.60 -10.05 23.47
N VAL A 91 -25.50 -9.24 22.93
CA VAL A 91 -25.17 -8.26 21.88
C VAL A 91 -24.22 -7.20 22.43
N ILE A 92 -24.46 -6.67 23.62
CA ILE A 92 -23.58 -5.71 24.29
C ILE A 92 -22.20 -6.31 24.55
N ALA A 93 -22.13 -7.56 25.02
CA ALA A 93 -20.86 -8.25 25.25
C ALA A 93 -20.08 -8.46 23.95
N ALA A 94 -20.75 -8.87 22.87
CA ALA A 94 -20.14 -9.02 21.55
C ALA A 94 -19.63 -7.68 21.00
N ALA A 95 -20.44 -6.62 21.08
CA ALA A 95 -20.06 -5.27 20.67
C ALA A 95 -18.84 -4.76 21.45
N ARG A 96 -18.82 -4.96 22.78
CA ARG A 96 -17.65 -4.61 23.62
C ARG A 96 -16.40 -5.40 23.24
N LYS A 97 -16.53 -6.69 22.93
CA LYS A 97 -15.40 -7.51 22.47
C LYS A 97 -14.84 -6.98 21.16
N MET A 98 -15.70 -6.66 20.19
CA MET A 98 -15.30 -6.07 18.91
C MET A 98 -14.65 -4.70 19.11
N ALA A 99 -15.23 -3.84 19.94
CA ALA A 99 -14.69 -2.51 20.24
C ALA A 99 -13.30 -2.57 20.89
N LYS A 100 -13.02 -3.60 21.70
CA LYS A 100 -11.69 -3.82 22.28
C LYS A 100 -10.64 -4.23 21.24
N SER A 101 -11.02 -5.02 20.23
CA SER A 101 -10.09 -5.52 19.20
C SER A 101 -9.94 -4.58 18.00
N ALA A 102 -10.91 -3.71 17.74
CA ALA A 102 -10.92 -2.83 16.58
C ALA A 102 -9.72 -1.86 16.53
N PRO A 103 -9.28 -1.21 17.63
CA PRO A 103 -8.11 -0.32 17.60
C PRO A 103 -6.82 -1.05 17.21
N ALA A 104 -6.58 -2.24 17.76
CA ALA A 104 -5.40 -3.04 17.44
C ALA A 104 -5.43 -3.54 15.97
N ALA A 105 -6.60 -3.93 15.48
CA ALA A 105 -6.77 -4.30 14.08
C ALA A 105 -6.54 -3.10 13.13
N LEU A 106 -7.04 -1.91 13.50
CA LEU A 106 -6.84 -0.68 12.75
C LEU A 106 -5.36 -0.31 12.73
N GLU A 107 -4.70 -0.29 13.90
CA GLU A 107 -3.26 0.02 14.02
C GLU A 107 -2.42 -0.93 13.17
N LYS A 108 -2.69 -2.24 13.22
CA LYS A 108 -2.01 -3.23 12.37
C LYS A 108 -2.16 -2.90 10.89
N ARG A 109 -3.38 -2.59 10.43
CA ARG A 109 -3.65 -2.22 9.03
C ARG A 109 -2.99 -0.91 8.63
N THR A 110 -2.98 0.09 9.52
CA THR A 110 -2.29 1.35 9.29
C THR A 110 -0.79 1.14 9.16
N ASN A 111 -0.18 0.32 10.02
CA ASN A 111 1.24 0.00 9.94
C ASN A 111 1.60 -0.76 8.65
N GLU A 112 0.78 -1.74 8.25
CA GLU A 112 0.92 -2.45 6.97
C GLU A 112 0.86 -1.48 5.77
N LEU A 113 -0.09 -0.53 5.79
CA LEU A 113 -0.25 0.46 4.73
C LEU A 113 0.94 1.42 4.67
N GLN A 114 1.43 1.89 5.81
CA GLN A 114 2.61 2.74 5.89
C GLN A 114 3.86 2.03 5.36
N ALA A 115 4.06 0.76 5.72
CA ALA A 115 5.17 -0.04 5.21
C ALA A 115 5.07 -0.23 3.69
N PHE A 116 3.87 -0.53 3.17
CA PHE A 116 3.64 -0.62 1.73
C PHE A 116 3.94 0.70 1.02
N HIS A 117 3.48 1.84 1.57
CA HIS A 117 3.74 3.14 0.98
C HIS A 117 5.23 3.49 0.97
N ALA A 118 5.95 3.22 2.05
CA ALA A 118 7.40 3.42 2.11
C ALA A 118 8.14 2.56 1.07
N ALA A 119 7.69 1.32 0.86
CA ALA A 119 8.24 0.45 -0.18
C ALA A 119 7.97 0.99 -1.60
N ASP A 120 6.77 1.48 -1.88
CA ASP A 120 6.41 2.09 -3.17
C ASP A 120 7.23 3.35 -3.45
N VAL A 121 7.41 4.23 -2.45
CA VAL A 121 8.26 5.43 -2.57
C VAL A 121 9.69 5.04 -2.91
N LYS A 122 10.28 4.10 -2.16
CA LYS A 122 11.64 3.62 -2.41
C LYS A 122 11.78 2.98 -3.80
N GLN A 123 10.76 2.25 -4.26
CA GLN A 123 10.75 1.68 -5.60
C GLN A 123 10.74 2.77 -6.68
N ARG A 124 9.95 3.83 -6.51
CA ARG A 124 9.93 4.97 -7.44
C ARG A 124 11.25 5.72 -7.46
N GLU A 125 11.85 5.96 -6.30
CA GLU A 125 13.18 6.56 -6.19
C GLU A 125 14.22 5.71 -6.94
N ASN A 126 14.23 4.39 -6.73
CA ASN A 126 15.12 3.49 -7.44
C ASN A 126 14.91 3.53 -8.96
N LEU A 127 13.65 3.57 -9.43
CA LEU A 127 13.34 3.70 -10.86
C LEU A 127 13.86 5.01 -11.45
N TRP A 128 13.74 6.13 -10.71
CA TRP A 128 14.27 7.42 -11.13
C TRP A 128 15.80 7.41 -11.20
N THR A 129 16.47 6.81 -10.22
CA THR A 129 17.93 6.66 -10.22
C THR A 129 18.40 5.83 -11.41
N VAL A 130 17.78 4.67 -11.66
CA VAL A 130 18.12 3.81 -12.81
C VAL A 130 17.92 4.55 -14.14
N GLN A 131 16.85 5.34 -14.27
CA GLN A 131 16.64 6.16 -15.47
C GLN A 131 17.67 7.28 -15.62
N ALA A 132 18.07 7.92 -14.51
CA ALA A 132 19.11 8.95 -14.52
C ALA A 132 20.47 8.38 -14.91
N ASP A 133 20.84 7.22 -14.34
CA ASP A 133 22.08 6.52 -14.65
C ASP A 133 22.14 6.11 -16.12
N LYS A 134 21.03 5.60 -16.67
CA LYS A 134 20.94 5.28 -18.10
C LYS A 134 21.18 6.52 -18.98
N ARG A 135 20.54 7.65 -18.66
CA ARG A 135 20.75 8.91 -19.42
C ARG A 135 22.20 9.37 -19.33
N LEU A 136 22.83 9.28 -18.16
CA LEU A 136 24.24 9.62 -17.97
C LEU A 136 25.14 8.69 -18.80
N GLN A 137 24.88 7.39 -18.80
CA GLN A 137 25.61 6.42 -19.60
C GLN A 137 25.48 6.72 -21.10
N ASP A 138 24.28 7.03 -21.59
CA ASP A 138 24.05 7.41 -22.98
C ASP A 138 24.85 8.68 -23.35
N HIS A 139 24.87 9.69 -22.48
CA HIS A 139 25.68 10.90 -22.66
C HIS A 139 27.19 10.62 -22.70
N LEU A 140 27.69 9.77 -21.79
CA LEU A 140 29.09 9.37 -21.76
C LEU A 140 29.48 8.63 -23.04
N GLN A 141 28.61 7.76 -23.57
CA GLN A 141 28.86 7.05 -24.82
C GLN A 141 28.91 8.00 -26.03
N VAL A 142 28.02 9.00 -26.07
CA VAL A 142 28.06 10.02 -27.13
C VAL A 142 29.34 10.86 -27.05
N LEU A 143 29.74 11.28 -25.84
CA LEU A 143 30.95 12.05 -25.63
C LEU A 143 32.20 11.23 -25.98
N SER A 144 32.29 9.98 -25.53
CA SER A 144 33.44 9.12 -25.86
C SER A 144 33.58 8.92 -27.36
N GLY A 145 32.48 8.72 -28.10
CA GLY A 145 32.49 8.64 -29.55
C GLY A 145 32.86 9.95 -30.26
N LYS A 146 32.59 11.12 -29.66
CA LYS A 146 33.06 12.42 -30.18
C LYS A 146 34.55 12.60 -29.94
N TYR A 147 35.04 12.29 -28.74
CA TYR A 147 36.45 12.39 -28.40
C TYR A 147 37.32 11.41 -29.20
N ALA A 148 36.87 10.18 -29.41
CA ALA A 148 37.57 9.21 -30.25
C ALA A 148 37.77 9.76 -31.67
N ARG A 149 36.71 10.29 -32.28
CA ARG A 149 36.79 10.92 -33.62
C ARG A 149 37.68 12.15 -33.65
N ALA A 150 37.62 13.01 -32.63
CA ALA A 150 38.48 14.18 -32.54
C ALA A 150 39.97 13.78 -32.43
N LEU A 151 40.26 12.73 -31.66
CA LEU A 151 41.60 12.19 -31.49
C LEU A 151 42.12 11.56 -32.79
N GLU A 152 41.28 10.80 -33.51
CA GLU A 152 41.61 10.28 -34.84
C GLU A 152 41.94 11.40 -35.83
N LEU A 153 41.14 12.47 -35.87
CA LEU A 153 41.41 13.63 -36.74
C LEU A 153 42.75 14.29 -36.40
N LEU A 154 43.04 14.51 -35.11
CA LEU A 154 44.29 15.11 -34.66
C LEU A 154 45.50 14.22 -35.02
N HIS A 155 45.36 12.90 -34.92
CA HIS A 155 46.39 11.97 -35.39
C HIS A 155 46.64 12.06 -36.89
N ILE A 156 45.57 12.18 -37.69
CA ILE A 156 45.67 12.35 -39.15
C ILE A 156 46.34 13.68 -39.49
N GLU A 157 45.92 14.79 -38.87
CA GLU A 157 46.50 16.12 -39.07
C GLU A 157 47.99 16.13 -38.71
N ASN A 158 48.37 15.51 -37.58
CA ASN A 158 49.76 15.43 -37.16
C ASN A 158 50.60 14.57 -38.12
N ALA A 159 50.06 13.44 -38.60
CA ALA A 159 50.75 12.60 -39.59
C ALA A 159 50.98 13.36 -40.91
N GLN A 160 49.99 14.12 -41.37
CA GLN A 160 50.12 14.98 -42.55
C GLN A 160 51.18 16.07 -42.34
N HIS A 161 51.16 16.75 -41.18
CA HIS A 161 52.16 17.78 -40.86
C HIS A 161 53.58 17.21 -40.83
N VAL A 162 53.78 16.02 -40.26
CA VAL A 162 55.08 15.33 -40.25
C VAL A 162 55.53 14.98 -41.67
N GLU A 163 54.63 14.50 -42.53
CA GLU A 163 54.99 14.16 -43.92
C GLU A 163 55.38 15.39 -44.74
N VAL A 164 54.66 16.51 -44.60
CA VAL A 164 55.03 17.78 -45.23
C VAL A 164 56.40 18.25 -44.75
N MET A 165 56.63 18.24 -43.44
CA MET A 165 57.92 18.63 -42.87
C MET A 165 59.07 17.73 -43.36
N LYS A 166 58.82 16.43 -43.53
CA LYS A 166 59.78 15.49 -44.12
C LYS A 166 60.09 15.84 -45.57
N GLN A 167 59.07 16.11 -46.40
CA GLN A 167 59.26 16.54 -47.79
C GLN A 167 60.07 17.83 -47.89
N ASP A 168 59.80 18.81 -47.02
CA ASP A 168 60.55 20.07 -46.95
C ASP A 168 62.02 19.84 -46.58
N LEU A 169 62.28 18.98 -45.60
CA LEU A 169 63.65 18.62 -45.20
C LEU A 169 64.38 17.86 -46.31
N GLU A 170 63.71 16.96 -47.02
CA GLU A 170 64.28 16.25 -48.17
C GLU A 170 64.60 17.21 -49.33
N ALA A 171 63.74 18.20 -49.60
CA ALA A 171 63.99 19.24 -50.59
C ALA A 171 65.20 20.10 -50.22
N LYS A 172 65.30 20.54 -48.95
CA LYS A 172 66.46 21.29 -48.43
C LYS A 172 67.74 20.48 -48.53
N LYS A 173 67.70 19.20 -48.14
CA LYS A 173 68.84 18.27 -48.26
C LYS A 173 69.30 18.16 -49.72
N ASN A 174 68.37 18.02 -50.66
CA ASN A 174 68.72 17.90 -52.08
C ASN A 174 69.32 19.20 -52.63
N ALA A 175 68.80 20.36 -52.24
CA ALA A 175 69.35 21.66 -52.60
C ALA A 175 70.78 21.85 -52.05
N GLU A 176 71.04 21.42 -50.82
CA GLU A 176 72.36 21.45 -50.20
C GLU A 176 73.36 20.53 -50.92
N ILE A 177 72.94 19.31 -51.27
CA ILE A 177 73.77 18.39 -52.07
C ILE A 177 74.14 19.02 -53.41
N GLU A 178 73.20 19.66 -54.10
CA GLU A 178 73.48 20.28 -55.39
C GLU A 178 74.38 21.51 -55.24
N TYR A 179 74.16 22.33 -54.21
CA TYR A 179 75.07 23.43 -53.87
C TYR A 179 76.50 22.94 -53.67
N MET A 180 76.70 21.88 -52.87
CA MET A 180 78.01 21.28 -52.64
C MET A 180 78.64 20.72 -53.93
N ARG A 181 77.84 20.10 -54.81
CA ARG A 181 78.32 19.63 -56.12
C ARG A 181 78.77 20.78 -57.00
N VAL A 182 78.00 21.87 -57.08
CA VAL A 182 78.37 23.06 -57.86
C VAL A 182 79.65 23.69 -57.30
N GLN A 183 79.75 23.83 -55.98
CA GLN A 183 80.96 24.34 -55.32
C GLN A 183 82.18 23.46 -55.62
N THR A 184 82.02 22.13 -55.57
CA THR A 184 83.09 21.18 -55.89
C THR A 184 83.50 21.28 -57.36
N ARG A 185 82.54 21.37 -58.30
CA ARG A 185 82.82 21.59 -59.73
C ARG A 185 83.59 22.90 -59.96
N LEU A 186 83.22 23.97 -59.28
CA LEU A 186 83.92 25.26 -59.35
C LEU A 186 85.35 25.16 -58.81
N GLN A 187 85.56 24.44 -57.69
CA GLN A 187 86.89 24.18 -57.14
C GLN A 187 87.76 23.35 -58.09
N LEU A 188 87.22 22.27 -58.65
CA LEU A 188 87.91 21.44 -59.63
C LEU A 188 88.23 22.20 -60.92
N ALA A 189 87.28 22.98 -61.45
CA ALA A 189 87.53 23.83 -62.63
C ALA A 189 88.65 24.85 -62.34
N SER A 190 88.60 25.49 -61.16
CA SER A 190 89.66 26.41 -60.73
C SER A 190 91.02 25.71 -60.58
N GLN A 191 91.04 24.45 -60.14
CA GLN A 191 92.26 23.65 -60.01
C GLN A 191 92.82 23.25 -61.38
N ILE A 192 91.96 22.77 -62.29
CA ILE A 192 92.34 22.46 -63.67
C ILE A 192 92.87 23.72 -64.36
N ASP A 193 92.21 24.87 -64.23
CA ASP A 193 92.68 26.13 -64.82
C ASP A 193 94.09 26.52 -64.31
N ARG A 194 94.37 26.29 -63.03
CA ARG A 194 95.72 26.49 -62.46
C ARG A 194 96.73 25.51 -63.05
N GLU A 195 96.42 24.21 -63.03
CA GLU A 195 97.31 23.16 -63.59
C GLU A 195 97.55 23.37 -65.10
N THR A 196 96.56 23.83 -65.85
CA THR A 196 96.68 24.12 -67.29
C THR A 196 97.57 25.34 -67.55
N ARG A 197 97.43 26.41 -66.75
CA ARG A 197 98.34 27.57 -66.81
C ARG A 197 99.78 27.18 -66.47
N ASP A 198 99.97 26.34 -65.45
CA ASP A 198 101.29 25.84 -65.04
C ASP A 198 101.93 24.97 -66.13
N LEU A 199 101.14 24.12 -66.81
CA LEU A 199 101.61 23.32 -67.96
C LEU A 199 101.96 24.17 -69.19
N ASP A 200 101.21 25.24 -69.47
CA ASP A 200 101.53 26.18 -70.54
C ASP A 200 102.81 26.98 -70.23
N HIS A 201 103.03 27.35 -68.97
CA HIS A 201 104.29 27.96 -68.53
C HIS A 201 105.48 26.98 -68.60
N GLY A 202 105.25 25.69 -68.34
CA GLY A 202 106.22 24.62 -68.56
C GLY A 202 106.58 24.41 -70.04
N ARG A 203 105.63 24.54 -70.97
CA ARG A 203 105.87 24.43 -72.42
C ARG A 203 106.60 25.64 -73.00
N VAL A 204 106.37 26.84 -72.48
CA VAL A 204 107.12 28.05 -72.89
C VAL A 204 108.60 27.93 -72.51
N HIS A 205 108.91 27.34 -71.35
CA HIS A 205 110.31 27.06 -70.97
C HIS A 205 110.96 25.94 -71.79
N HIS A 206 110.21 24.94 -72.25
CA HIS A 206 110.77 23.92 -73.15
C HIS A 206 110.99 24.42 -74.59
N ARG A 207 110.11 25.28 -75.14
CA ARG A 207 110.29 25.87 -76.48
C ARG A 207 111.40 26.93 -76.53
N ALA A 208 111.71 27.59 -75.42
CA ALA A 208 112.82 28.54 -75.33
C ALA A 208 114.21 27.86 -75.25
N ARG A 209 114.30 26.58 -74.85
CA ARG A 209 115.58 25.84 -74.81
C ARG A 209 116.00 25.20 -76.13
N TYR A 210 115.08 24.91 -77.05
CA TYR A 210 115.42 24.27 -78.34
C TYR A 210 115.79 25.24 -79.47
N ARG A 211 115.75 26.56 -79.26
CA ARG A 211 116.19 27.58 -80.24
C ARG A 211 117.64 28.06 -80.06
N LYS A 212 118.40 27.50 -79.10
CA LYS A 212 119.79 27.89 -78.81
C LYS A 212 120.87 26.86 -79.23
N THR A 213 120.52 25.80 -79.95
CA THR A 213 121.47 24.74 -80.37
C THR A 213 121.59 24.58 -81.90
N GLN A 214 121.27 25.63 -82.67
CA GLN A 214 121.71 25.76 -84.06
C GLN A 214 122.47 27.07 -84.23
N ARG A 215 123.74 27.07 -83.84
CA ARG A 215 124.83 27.89 -84.36
C ARG A 215 126.15 27.34 -83.84
#